data_AF-A0A1I3ZW79-F1
#
_entry.id   AF-A0A1I3ZW79-F1
#
_cell.length_a   1.000
_cell.length_b   1.000
_cell.length_c   1.000
_cell.angle_alpha   90.00
_cell.angle_beta   90.00
_cell.angle_gamma   90.00
#
_symmetry.space_group_name_H-M   'P 1'
#
loop_
_entity.id
_entity.type
_entity.pdbx_description
1 polymer ?
#
loop_
_entity_poly.entity_id
_entity_poly.type
_entity_poly.pdbx_seq_one_letter_code
_entity_poly.pdbx_strand_id
1 'polypeptide(L)' 'MGKKNADPQAVVRKLIKAGKVKKKCCRSSSRCKKCPVLALKKAKAAA' A
#
# COMPACT_ATOMS: atom_id res chain seq x y z
N MET A 1 16.00 15.82 8.56
CA MET A 1 14.99 14.83 8.16
C MET A 1 13.91 15.55 7.35
N GLY A 2 14.04 15.54 6.01
CA GLY A 2 13.23 16.39 5.13
C GLY A 2 11.77 15.93 5.04
N LYS A 3 10.86 16.84 5.41
CA LYS A 3 9.42 16.75 5.09
C LYS A 3 9.28 16.64 3.57
N LYS A 4 8.96 15.46 3.06
CA LYS A 4 8.40 15.28 1.72
C LYS A 4 7.12 14.49 1.92
N ASN A 5 6.01 15.10 1.52
CA ASN A 5 4.69 14.50 1.37
C ASN A 5 4.87 13.01 1.10
N ALA A 6 4.45 12.18 2.05
CA ALA A 6 4.81 10.77 2.06
C ALA A 6 4.34 10.15 0.75
N ASP A 7 5.29 9.91 -0.16
CA ASP A 7 4.98 9.39 -1.48
C ASP A 7 4.05 8.17 -1.31
N PRO A 8 2.91 8.13 -2.00
CA PRO A 8 1.92 7.09 -1.79
C PRO A 8 2.49 5.69 -2.02
N GLN A 9 3.56 5.54 -2.83
CA GLN A 9 4.28 4.28 -2.93
C GLN A 9 5.15 3.99 -1.70
N ALA A 10 5.81 5.00 -1.12
CA ALA A 10 6.55 4.85 0.12
C ALA A 10 5.65 4.39 1.28
N VAL A 11 4.42 4.89 1.36
CA VAL A 11 3.40 4.42 2.33
C VAL A 11 3.06 2.96 2.07
N VAL A 12 2.79 2.57 0.81
CA VAL A 12 2.50 1.17 0.47
C VAL A 12 3.70 0.25 0.76
N ARG A 13 4.93 0.68 0.49
CA ARG A 13 6.16 -0.08 0.81
C ARG A 13 6.30 -0.32 2.32
N LYS A 14 6.00 0.68 3.16
CA LYS A 14 5.95 0.51 4.62
C LYS A 14 4.87 -0.49 5.04
N LEU A 15 3.68 -0.42 4.44
CA LEU A 15 2.59 -1.35 4.74
C LEU A 15 2.89 -2.79 4.28
N ILE A 16 3.64 -2.96 3.18
CA ILE A 16 4.15 -4.27 2.75
C ILE A 16 5.17 -4.80 3.75
N LYS A 17 6.12 -3.96 4.19
CA LYS A 17 7.13 -4.35 5.18
C LYS A 17 6.50 -4.71 6.53
N ALA A 18 5.40 -4.05 6.90
CA ALA A 18 4.61 -4.36 8.09
C ALA A 18 3.68 -5.58 7.94
N GLY A 19 3.69 -6.29 6.81
CA GLY A 19 2.83 -7.46 6.57
C GLY A 19 1.33 -7.16 6.41
N LYS A 20 0.95 -5.88 6.42
CA LYS A 20 -0.43 -5.41 6.25
C LYS A 20 -0.88 -5.51 4.79
N VAL A 21 0.05 -5.37 3.85
CA VAL A 21 -0.17 -5.44 2.40
C VAL A 21 0.71 -6.53 1.80
N LYS A 22 0.20 -7.28 0.82
CA LYS A 22 0.97 -8.31 0.13
C LYS A 22 1.82 -7.72 -0.99
N LYS A 23 2.97 -8.37 -1.27
CA LYS A 23 3.92 -7.96 -2.30
C LYS A 23 3.37 -8.15 -3.73
N LYS A 24 2.48 -9.14 -3.92
CA LYS A 24 1.80 -9.45 -5.19
C LYS A 24 0.31 -9.12 -5.10
N CYS A 25 -0.28 -8.72 -6.24
CA CYS A 25 -1.72 -8.50 -6.38
C CYS A 25 -2.51 -9.79 -6.08
N CYS A 26 -3.71 -9.65 -5.52
CA CYS A 26 -4.53 -10.78 -5.11
C CYS A 26 -4.98 -11.60 -6.33
N ARG A 27 -4.83 -12.92 -6.27
CA ARG A 27 -5.37 -13.89 -7.25
C ARG A 27 -6.69 -14.52 -6.79
N SER A 28 -7.21 -14.08 -5.63
CA SER A 28 -8.42 -14.61 -4.98
C SER A 28 -9.03 -13.51 -4.10
N SER A 29 -10.36 -13.44 -4.01
CA SER A 29 -11.11 -12.36 -3.35
C SER A 29 -10.73 -12.14 -1.89
N SER A 30 -10.44 -13.22 -1.13
CA SER A 30 -10.00 -13.15 0.26
C SER A 30 -8.66 -12.41 0.44
N ARG A 31 -7.78 -12.44 -0.57
CA ARG A 31 -6.48 -11.76 -0.55
C ARG A 31 -6.59 -10.28 -0.96
N CYS A 32 -7.70 -9.84 -1.52
CA CYS A 32 -7.86 -8.48 -2.01
C CYS A 32 -7.93 -7.43 -0.89
N LYS A 33 -8.31 -7.83 0.33
CA LYS A 33 -8.23 -6.98 1.53
C LYS A 33 -6.79 -6.48 1.82
N LYS A 34 -5.77 -7.20 1.37
CA LYS A 34 -4.33 -6.86 1.51
C LYS A 34 -3.68 -6.52 0.17
N CYS A 35 -4.46 -6.12 -0.84
CA CYS A 35 -3.96 -5.89 -2.19
C CYS A 35 -3.10 -4.60 -2.27
N PRO A 36 -1.90 -4.65 -2.86
CA PRO A 36 -1.04 -3.47 -3.03
C PRO A 36 -1.67 -2.39 -3.90
N VAL A 37 -2.50 -2.75 -4.89
CA VAL A 37 -3.18 -1.78 -5.76
C VAL A 37 -4.26 -1.00 -5.00
N LEU A 38 -5.05 -1.67 -4.15
CA LEU A 38 -6.04 -0.99 -3.32
C LEU A 38 -5.38 -0.12 -2.26
N ALA A 39 -4.27 -0.60 -1.67
CA ALA A 39 -3.48 0.20 -0.75
C ALA A 39 -2.90 1.45 -1.43
N LEU A 40 -2.43 1.33 -2.68
CA LEU A 40 -1.94 2.45 -3.47
C LEU A 40 -3.06 3.46 -3.79
N LYS A 41 -4.24 2.99 -4.18
CA LYS A 41 -5.41 3.87 -4.39
C LYS A 41 -5.77 4.65 -3.12
N LYS A 42 -5.82 3.97 -1.97
CA LYS A 42 -6.09 4.61 -0.67
C LYS A 42 -5.00 5.61 -0.27
N ALA A 43 -3.74 5.26 -0.47
CA ALA A 43 -2.63 6.14 -0.17
C ALA A 43 -2.61 7.38 -1.08
N LYS A 44 -2.95 7.23 -2.36
CA LYS A 44 -3.10 8.34 -3.31
C LYS A 44 -4.30 9.25 -2.98
N ALA A 45 -5.41 8.68 -2.51
CA ALA A 45 -6.58 9.45 -2.11
C ALA A 45 -6.41 10.17 -0.76
N ALA A 46 -5.42 9.77 0.03
CA ALA A 46 -5.10 10.35 1.34
C ALA A 46 -3.85 11.26 1.30
N ALA A 47 -3.22 11.40 0.13
CA ALA A 47 -2.07 12.29 -0.12
C ALA A 47 -2.56 13.56 -0.80
#